data_AF-A0A4R0D1A2-F1
#
_entry.id   AF-A0A4R0D1A2-F1
#
_cell.length_a   1.000
_cell.length_b   1.000
_cell.length_c   1.000
_cell.angle_alpha   90.00
_cell.angle_beta   90.00
_cell.angle_gamma   90.00
#
_symmetry.space_group_name_H-M   'P 1'
#
loop_
_entity.id
_entity.type
_entity.pdbx_description
1 polymer ?
#
loop_
_entity_poly.entity_id
_entity_poly.type
_entity_poly.pdbx_seq_one_letter_code
_entity_poly.pdbx_strand_id
1 'polypeptide(L)' 'MNLLLDIPQDKLLHFVVGLLIYMAFHFIHPVVGLIAALIVGIGKECYDHFHKDKHTPDLNDALATLLGACIGYICSL' A
#
# COMPACT_ATOMS: atom_id res chain seq x y z
N MET A 1 -11.11 24.38 0.86
CA MET A 1 -11.06 23.18 0.00
C MET A 1 -10.27 22.14 0.79
N ASN A 2 -10.96 21.15 1.37
CA ASN A 2 -10.30 20.11 2.16
C ASN A 2 -9.65 19.15 1.17
N LEU A 3 -8.32 19.23 1.03
CA LEU A 3 -7.54 18.40 0.09
C LEU A 3 -7.79 16.89 0.29
N LEU A 4 -8.13 16.48 1.51
CA LEU A 4 -8.46 15.09 1.87
C LEU A 4 -9.84 14.62 1.37
N LEU A 5 -10.78 15.53 1.07
CA LEU A 5 -12.11 15.17 0.57
C LEU A 5 -12.10 14.82 -0.94
N ASP A 6 -11.06 15.25 -1.67
CA ASP A 6 -10.94 15.01 -3.12
C ASP A 6 -10.18 13.71 -3.46
N ILE A 7 -9.53 13.07 -2.48
CA ILE A 7 -8.85 11.79 -2.71
C ILE A 7 -9.88 10.65 -2.61
N PRO A 8 -9.97 9.74 -3.59
CA PRO A 8 -10.85 8.58 -3.49
C PRO A 8 -10.54 7.76 -2.24
N GLN A 9 -11.57 7.39 -1.49
CA GLN A 9 -11.44 6.61 -0.24
C GLN A 9 -10.63 5.32 -0.43
N ASP A 10 -10.76 4.69 -1.59
CA ASP A 10 -10.01 3.52 -2.02
C ASP A 10 -8.48 3.73 -1.93
N LYS A 11 -7.97 4.84 -2.46
CA LYS A 11 -6.53 5.16 -2.43
C LYS A 11 -6.03 5.44 -1.02
N LEU A 12 -6.87 6.07 -0.20
CA LEU A 12 -6.55 6.31 1.21
C LEU A 12 -6.44 4.98 1.97
N LEU A 13 -7.33 4.02 1.69
CA LEU A 13 -7.28 2.70 2.30
C LEU A 13 -5.99 1.96 1.90
N HIS A 14 -5.63 2.01 0.62
CA HIS A 14 -4.37 1.43 0.14
C HIS A 14 -3.14 2.01 0.87
N PHE A 15 -3.11 3.33 1.05
CA PHE A 15 -2.08 3.99 1.84
C PHE A 15 -2.04 3.50 3.30
N VAL A 16 -3.18 3.48 3.99
CA VAL A 16 -3.26 3.02 5.38
C VAL A 16 -2.86 1.55 5.51
N VAL A 17 -3.29 0.69 4.59
CA VAL A 17 -2.91 -0.73 4.56
C VAL A 17 -1.41 -0.88 4.37
N GLY A 18 -0.80 -0.12 3.46
CA GLY A 18 0.65 -0.10 3.26
C GLY A 18 1.43 0.27 4.53
N LEU A 19 0.96 1.30 5.24
CA LEU A 19 1.52 1.70 6.54
C LEU A 19 1.40 0.59 7.58
N LEU A 20 0.22 -0.03 7.71
CA LEU A 20 -0.01 -1.11 8.67
C LEU A 20 0.83 -2.35 8.38
N ILE A 21 1.00 -2.72 7.10
CA ILE A 21 1.87 -3.82 6.69
C ILE A 21 3.30 -3.51 7.11
N TYR A 22 3.79 -2.29 6.82
CA TYR A 22 5.12 -1.89 7.27
C TYR A 22 5.26 -2.03 8.80
N MET A 23 4.34 -1.45 9.56
CA MET A 23 4.38 -1.49 11.04
C MET A 23 4.34 -2.92 11.59
N ALA A 24 3.59 -3.84 10.97
CA ALA A 24 3.54 -5.23 11.42
C ALA A 24 4.89 -5.95 11.26
N PHE A 25 5.63 -5.67 10.19
CA PHE A 25 6.88 -6.37 9.84
C PHE A 25 8.14 -5.61 10.25
N HIS A 26 8.05 -4.32 10.61
CA HIS A 26 9.22 -3.51 10.96
C HIS A 26 9.98 -4.05 12.18
N PHE A 27 9.27 -4.69 13.13
CA PHE A 27 9.86 -5.25 14.35
C PHE A 27 10.85 -6.39 14.08
N ILE A 28 10.76 -7.05 12.93
CA ILE A 28 11.74 -8.06 12.52
C ILE A 28 12.96 -7.35 11.94
N HIS A 29 12.74 -6.51 10.94
CA HIS A 29 13.75 -5.67 10.32
C HIS A 29 13.07 -4.59 9.47
N PRO A 30 13.49 -3.31 9.51
CA PRO A 30 12.85 -2.22 8.75
C PRO A 30 12.72 -2.51 7.24
N VAL A 31 13.76 -3.11 6.64
CA VAL A 31 13.74 -3.49 5.22
C VAL A 31 12.72 -4.60 4.92
N VAL A 32 12.49 -5.52 5.86
CA VAL A 32 11.48 -6.59 5.68
C VAL A 32 10.09 -5.99 5.61
N GLY A 33 9.79 -4.95 6.40
CA GLY A 33 8.52 -4.22 6.30
C GLY A 33 8.29 -3.57 4.94
N LEU A 34 9.33 -2.96 4.35
CA LEU A 34 9.24 -2.38 3.01
C LEU A 34 9.02 -3.44 1.93
N ILE A 35 9.78 -4.55 1.98
CA ILE A 35 9.65 -5.66 1.03
C ILE A 35 8.25 -6.30 1.15
N ALA A 36 7.73 -6.49 2.36
CA ALA A 36 6.40 -7.04 2.58
C ALA A 36 5.32 -6.16 1.93
N ALA A 37 5.37 -4.84 2.13
CA ALA A 37 4.42 -3.92 1.50
C ALA A 37 4.52 -3.91 -0.03
N LEU A 38 5.74 -4.01 -0.59
CA LEU A 38 5.96 -4.14 -2.04
C LEU A 38 5.33 -5.42 -2.60
N ILE A 39 5.56 -6.56 -1.94
CA ILE A 39 5.00 -7.85 -2.36
C ILE A 39 3.47 -7.81 -2.29
N VAL A 40 2.89 -7.24 -1.22
CA VAL A 40 1.43 -7.15 -1.08
C VAL A 40 0.82 -6.19 -2.11
N GLY A 41 1.42 -5.01 -2.30
CA GLY A 41 0.94 -4.03 -3.28
C GLY A 41 0.96 -4.57 -4.71
N ILE A 42 2.09 -5.14 -5.15
CA ILE A 42 2.19 -5.76 -6.48
C ILE A 42 1.33 -7.02 -6.57
N GLY A 43 1.32 -7.85 -5.52
CA GLY A 43 0.57 -9.10 -5.48
C GLY A 43 -0.93 -8.89 -5.64
N LYS A 44 -1.50 -7.85 -5.00
CA LYS A 44 -2.90 -7.44 -5.19
C LYS A 44 -3.18 -7.07 -6.65
N GLU A 45 -2.33 -6.25 -7.27
CA GLU A 45 -2.50 -5.87 -8.69
C GLU A 45 -2.37 -7.06 -9.64
N CYS A 46 -1.46 -7.98 -9.36
CA CYS A 46 -1.36 -9.23 -10.11
C CYS A 46 -2.64 -10.06 -9.95
N TYR A 47 -3.17 -10.20 -8.74
CA TYR A 47 -4.41 -10.92 -8.47
C TYR A 47 -5.60 -10.29 -9.22
N ASP A 48 -5.73 -8.97 -9.18
CA ASP A 48 -6.76 -8.21 -9.89
C ASP A 48 -6.63 -8.39 -11.42
N HIS A 49 -5.39 -8.46 -11.94
CA HIS A 49 -5.15 -8.76 -13.34
C HIS A 49 -5.57 -10.17 -13.75
N PHE A 50 -5.48 -11.16 -12.85
CA PHE A 50 -5.95 -12.52 -13.14
C PHE A 50 -7.48 -12.67 -12.99
N HIS A 51 -8.13 -11.81 -12.20
CA HIS A 51 -9.58 -11.85 -11.92
C HIS A 51 -10.31 -10.59 -12.42
N LYS A 52 -10.08 -10.24 -13.70
CA LYS A 52 -10.67 -9.06 -14.35
C LYS A 52 -12.20 -9.09 -14.44
N ASP A 53 -12.81 -10.25 -14.19
CA ASP A 53 -14.25 -10.42 -14.10
C ASP A 53 -14.87 -9.71 -12.88
N LYS A 54 -14.05 -9.44 -11.84
CA LYS A 54 -14.50 -8.81 -10.58
C LYS A 54 -13.69 -7.59 -10.17
N HIS A 55 -12.45 -7.48 -10.63
CA HIS A 55 -11.50 -6.46 -10.19
C HIS A 55 -10.86 -5.72 -11.37
N THR A 56 -10.47 -4.48 -11.16
CA THR A 56 -9.76 -3.66 -12.14
C THR A 56 -8.36 -3.39 -11.61
N PRO A 57 -7.29 -3.83 -12.30
CA PRO A 57 -5.93 -3.49 -11.89
C PRO A 57 -5.70 -1.98 -12.04
N ASP A 58 -5.20 -1.35 -10.99
CA ASP A 58 -4.85 0.06 -10.91
C ASP A 58 -3.48 0.24 -10.23
N LEU A 59 -2.48 0.63 -11.03
CA LEU A 59 -1.13 0.87 -10.54
C LEU A 59 -1.06 1.93 -9.43
N ASN A 60 -2.04 2.84 -9.37
CA ASN A 60 -2.09 3.84 -8.31
C ASN A 60 -2.37 3.23 -6.93
N ASP A 61 -2.98 2.03 -6.84
CA ASP A 61 -3.17 1.31 -5.58
C ASP A 61 -1.88 0.71 -5.06
N ALA A 62 -1.10 0.09 -5.93
CA ALA A 62 0.24 -0.37 -5.59
C ALA A 62 1.14 0.80 -5.15
N LEU A 63 1.06 1.93 -5.85
CA LEU A 63 1.81 3.14 -5.47
C LEU A 63 1.33 3.70 -4.12
N ALA A 64 0.02 3.79 -3.88
CA ALA A 64 -0.52 4.25 -2.60
C ALA A 64 -0.08 3.33 -1.45
N THR A 65 -0.12 2.02 -1.65
CA THR A 65 0.36 1.01 -0.69
C THR A 65 1.86 1.20 -0.39
N LEU A 66 2.68 1.40 -1.42
CA LEU A 66 4.11 1.66 -1.24
C LEU A 66 4.38 2.98 -0.52
N LEU A 67 3.64 4.05 -0.85
CA LEU A 67 3.77 5.35 -0.17
C LEU A 67 3.46 5.22 1.32
N GLY A 68 2.42 4.47 1.69
CA GLY A 68 2.10 4.18 3.09
C GLY A 68 3.25 3.51 3.83
N ALA A 69 3.87 2.50 3.21
CA ALA A 69 5.01 1.81 3.78
C ALA A 69 6.27 2.68 3.88
N CYS A 70 6.54 3.52 2.87
CA CYS A 70 7.64 4.49 2.89
C CYS A 70 7.47 5.50 4.03
N ILE A 71 6.25 6.01 4.26
CA ILE A 71 5.96 6.88 5.40
C ILE A 71 6.19 6.15 6.72
N GLY A 72 5.73 4.89 6.82
CA GLY A 72 6.02 4.04 7.98
C GLY A 72 7.51 3.91 8.26
N TYR A 73 8.30 3.66 7.22
CA TYR A 73 9.76 3.58 7.32
C TYR A 73 10.38 4.89 7.78
N ILE A 74 10.01 6.02 7.19
CA ILE A 74 10.51 7.34 7.58
C ILE A 74 10.17 7.64 9.05
N CYS A 75 8.96 7.30 9.50
CA CYS A 75 8.56 7.48 10.90
C CYS A 75 9.28 6.53 11.89
N SER A 76 9.93 5.49 11.39
CA SER A 76 10.68 4.51 12.20
C SER A 76 12.17 4.82 12.33
N LEU A 77 12.69 5.76 11.54
CA LEU A 77 14.07 6.25 11.60
C LEU A 77 14.31 7.06 12.88
#